data_AF-A0A7X9WPW9-F1
#
_entry.id   AF-A0A7X9WPW9-F1
#
_cell.length_a   1.000
_cell.length_b   1.000
_cell.length_c   1.000
_cell.angle_alpha   90.00
_cell.angle_beta   90.00
_cell.angle_gamma   90.00
#
_symmetry.space_group_name_H-M   'P 1'
#
loop_
_entity.id
_entity.type
_entity.pdbx_description
1 polymer ?
#
loop_
_entity_poly.entity_id
_entity_poly.type
_entity_poly.pdbx_seq_one_letter_code
_entity_poly.pdbx_strand_id
1 'polypeptide(L)' 'MLLAQALLFAGGVWAAFGFFQAGDALAALRWGVPAATLLLMSLIIKMSMWPTLEANRVIRELKRIELQIAHSANRTAGR' A
#
# COMPACT_ATOMS: atom_id res chain seq x y z
N MET A 1 -2.24 5.98 6.96
CA MET A 1 -1.62 4.81 6.30
C MET A 1 -0.32 5.17 5.59
N LEU A 2 -0.32 6.10 4.63
CA LEU A 2 0.88 6.48 3.87
C LEU A 2 2.05 7.00 4.74
N LEU A 3 1.77 7.85 5.74
CA LEU A 3 2.78 8.34 6.68
C LEU A 3 3.43 7.21 7.49
N ALA A 4 2.63 6.25 7.97
CA ALA A 4 3.15 5.10 8.72
C ALA A 4 4.05 4.23 7.84
N GLN A 5 3.68 4.00 6.58
CA GLN A 5 4.50 3.26 5.62
C GLN A 5 5.84 3.97 5.34
N ALA A 6 5.81 5.29 5.14
CA ALA A 6 7.01 6.08 4.92
C ALA A 6 7.96 6.03 6.13
N LEU A 7 7.41 6.12 7.35
CA LEU A 7 8.17 5.97 8.59
C LEU A 7 8.77 4.58 8.76
N LEU A 8 8.00 3.51 8.48
CA LEU A 8 8.50 2.13 8.53
C LEU A 8 9.61 1.88 7.51
N PHE A 9 9.47 2.43 6.29
CA PHE A 9 10.52 2.33 5.28
C PHE A 9 11.79 3.09 5.69
N ALA A 10 11.66 4.34 6.14
CA ALA A 10 12.80 5.14 6.59
C ALA A 10 13.51 4.51 7.80
N GLY A 11 12.74 4.02 8.79
CA GLY A 11 13.29 3.31 9.95
C GLY A 11 13.97 2.00 9.57
N GLY A 12 13.42 1.25 8.61
CA GLY A 12 14.03 0.03 8.09
C GLY A 12 15.36 0.29 7.37
N VAL A 13 15.43 1.32 6.52
CA VAL A 13 16.67 1.74 5.85
C VAL A 13 17.71 2.21 6.86
N TRP A 14 17.32 2.98 7.87
CA TRP A 14 18.22 3.43 8.92
C TRP A 14 18.81 2.26 9.74
N ALA A 15 17.98 1.29 10.11
CA ALA A 15 18.45 0.08 10.79
C ALA A 15 19.35 -0.79 9.89
N ALA A 16 19.13 -0.80 8.57
CA ALA A 16 20.02 -1.47 7.62
C ALA A 16 21.42 -0.81 7.57
N PHE A 17 21.52 0.52 7.69
CA PHE A 17 22.84 1.17 7.85
C PHE A 17 23.55 0.74 9.14
N GLY A 18 22.82 0.48 10.22
CA GLY A 18 23.37 -0.10 11.45
C GLY A 18 23.86 -1.55 11.27
N PHE A 19 23.20 -2.34 10.41
CA PHE A 19 23.64 -3.68 10.04
C PHE A 19 24.98 -3.67 9.29
N PHE A 20 25.16 -2.77 8.32
CA PHE A 20 26.40 -2.69 7.53
C PHE A 20 27.61 -2.14 8.29
N GLN A 21 27.40 -1.37 9.36
CA GLN A 21 28.48 -0.87 10.23
C GLN A 21 28.85 -1.84 11.36
N ALA A 22 28.14 -2.96 11.51
CA ALA A 22 28.41 -3.89 12.60
C ALA A 22 29.71 -4.68 12.33
N GLY A 23 30.69 -4.54 13.24
CA GLY A 23 31.96 -5.27 13.17
C GLY A 23 31.89 -6.72 13.66
N ASP A 24 30.74 -7.17 14.17
CA ASP A 24 30.58 -8.46 14.82
C ASP A 24 29.24 -9.11 14.45
N ALA A 25 29.20 -10.44 14.31
CA ALA A 25 28.03 -11.16 13.80
C ALA A 25 26.78 -10.98 14.71
N LEU A 26 26.99 -10.91 16.03
CA LEU A 26 25.92 -10.66 16.99
C LEU A 26 25.35 -9.24 16.88
N ALA A 27 26.22 -8.25 16.65
CA ALA A 27 25.81 -6.87 16.44
C ALA A 27 25.05 -6.72 15.12
N ALA A 28 25.48 -7.40 14.07
CA ALA A 28 24.78 -7.45 12.79
C ALA A 28 23.36 -8.01 12.99
N LEU A 29 23.20 -9.14 13.68
CA LEU A 29 21.87 -9.73 13.91
C LEU A 29 20.93 -8.79 14.69
N ARG A 30 21.45 -8.06 15.70
CA ARG A 30 20.67 -7.12 16.50
C ARG A 30 20.09 -5.96 15.69
N TRP A 31 20.81 -5.50 14.66
CA TRP A 31 20.34 -4.44 13.77
C TRP A 31 19.58 -4.98 12.56
N GLY A 32 19.91 -6.18 12.09
CA GLY A 32 19.32 -6.80 10.91
C GLY A 32 17.88 -7.28 11.13
N VAL A 33 17.58 -7.91 12.27
CA VAL A 33 16.23 -8.38 12.59
C VAL A 33 15.20 -7.23 12.58
N PRO A 34 15.39 -6.13 13.33
CA PRO A 34 14.44 -5.02 13.28
C PRO A 34 14.42 -4.32 11.91
N ALA A 35 15.55 -4.22 11.21
CA ALA A 35 15.58 -3.67 9.85
C ALA A 35 14.70 -4.48 8.88
N ALA A 36 14.86 -5.80 8.88
CA ALA A 36 14.07 -6.71 8.05
C ALA A 36 12.59 -6.63 8.40
N THR A 37 12.23 -6.62 9.70
CA THR A 37 10.84 -6.51 10.14
C THR A 37 10.19 -5.20 9.68
N LEU A 38 10.86 -4.06 9.85
CA LEU A 38 10.35 -2.75 9.44
C LEU A 38 10.16 -2.64 7.92
N LEU A 39 11.11 -3.16 7.15
CA LEU A 39 11.03 -3.20 5.68
C LEU A 39 9.90 -4.14 5.21
N LEU A 40 9.76 -5.32 5.81
CA LEU A 40 8.68 -6.27 5.52
C LEU A 40 7.31 -5.67 5.84
N MET A 41 7.16 -5.01 7.00
CA MET A 41 5.92 -4.32 7.36
C MET A 41 5.57 -3.21 6.37
N SER A 42 6.56 -2.41 5.94
CA SER A 42 6.36 -1.39 4.92
C SER A 42 5.90 -1.99 3.57
N LEU A 43 6.50 -3.12 3.18
CA LEU A 43 6.14 -3.82 1.95
C LEU A 43 4.71 -4.40 2.01
N ILE A 44 4.34 -5.02 3.13
CA ILE A 44 3.00 -5.57 3.35
C ILE A 44 1.94 -4.47 3.23
N ILE A 45 2.18 -3.31 3.86
CA ILE A 45 1.26 -2.16 3.76
C ILE A 45 1.17 -1.66 2.31
N LYS A 46 2.29 -1.62 1.57
CA LYS A 46 2.28 -1.22 0.16
C LYS A 46 1.42 -2.16 -0.69
N MET A 47 1.56 -3.47 -0.47
CA MET A 47 0.80 -4.49 -1.18
C MET A 47 -0.68 -4.48 -0.80
N SER A 48 -1.03 -4.18 0.45
CA SER A 48 -2.42 -4.10 0.89
C SER A 48 -3.18 -2.89 0.32
N MET A 49 -2.49 -1.87 -0.17
CA MET A 49 -3.15 -0.74 -0.85
C MET A 49 -3.70 -1.13 -2.23
N TRP A 50 -3.11 -2.10 -2.90
CA TRP A 50 -3.53 -2.54 -4.24
C TRP A 50 -5.01 -2.99 -4.31
N PRO A 51 -5.49 -3.93 -3.47
CA PRO A 51 -6.90 -4.36 -3.51
C PRO A 51 -7.88 -3.22 -3.20
N THR A 52 -7.49 -2.27 -2.34
CA THR A 52 -8.36 -1.11 -2.06
C THR A 52 -8.49 -0.17 -3.27
N LEU A 53 -7.45 -0.04 -4.08
CA LEU A 53 -7.50 0.73 -5.32
C LEU A 53 -8.37 0.03 -6.37
N GLU A 54 -8.25 -1.29 -6.48
CA GLU A 54 -9.06 -2.11 -7.37
C GLU A 54 -10.55 -2.04 -7.00
N ALA A 55 -10.90 -2.23 -5.73
CA ALA A 55 -12.28 -2.11 -5.25
C ALA A 55 -12.87 -0.72 -5.56
N ASN A 56 -12.13 0.35 -5.29
CA ASN A 56 -12.55 1.72 -5.60
C ASN A 56 -12.70 1.98 -7.11
N ARG A 57 -11.92 1.30 -7.95
CA ARG A 57 -12.04 1.37 -9.41
C ARG A 57 -13.32 0.68 -9.88
N VAL A 58 -13.57 -0.54 -9.39
CA VAL A 58 -14.78 -1.31 -9.70
C VAL A 58 -16.05 -0.55 -9.31
N ILE A 59 -16.11 0.01 -8.10
CA ILE A 59 -17.26 0.80 -7.64
C ILE A 59 -17.51 2.02 -8.53
N ARG A 60 -16.44 2.67 -9.01
CA ARG A 60 -16.56 3.85 -9.89
C ARG A 60 -17.12 3.49 -11.25
N GLU A 61 -16.67 2.37 -11.81
CA GLU A 61 -17.19 1.88 -13.10
C GLU A 61 -18.63 1.39 -12.97
N LEU A 62 -18.99 0.74 -11.86
CA LEU A 62 -20.37 0.34 -11.61
C LEU A 62 -21.32 1.54 -11.55
N LYS A 63 -20.96 2.59 -10.78
CA LYS A 63 -21.72 3.84 -10.74
C LYS A 63 -21.83 4.51 -12.11
N ARG A 64 -20.78 4.44 -12.94
CA ARG A 64 -20.81 4.97 -14.32
C ARG A 64 -21.83 4.20 -15.17
N ILE A 65 -21.87 2.88 -15.07
CA ILE A 65 -22.82 2.04 -15.79
C ILE A 65 -24.26 2.34 -15.32
N GLU A 66 -24.50 2.44 -14.01
CA GLU A 66 -25.80 2.81 -13.45
C GLU A 66 -26.30 4.16 -13.99
N LEU A 67 -25.42 5.16 -14.06
CA LEU A 67 -25.74 6.47 -14.63
C LEU A 67 -26.06 6.41 -16.13
N GLN A 68 -25.34 5.60 -16.90
CA GLN A 68 -25.61 5.42 -18.33
C GLN A 68 -26.96 4.74 -18.57
N ILE A 69 -27.32 3.74 -17.75
CA ILE A 69 -28.61 3.06 -17.81
C ILE A 69 -29.75 4.01 -17.44
N ALA A 70 -29.59 4.81 -16.38
CA ALA A 70 -30.59 5.81 -16.00
C ALA A 70 -30.80 6.85 -17.12
N HIS A 71 -29.73 7.29 -17.77
CA HIS A 71 -29.81 8.22 -18.90
C HIS A 71 -30.47 7.60 -20.13
N SER A 72 -30.18 6.33 -20.46
CA SER A 72 -30.81 5.65 -21.59
C SER A 72 -32.30 5.36 -21.33
N ALA A 73 -32.66 4.96 -20.12
CA ALA A 73 -34.06 4.75 -19.71
C ALA A 73 -34.88 6.06 -19.78
N ASN A 74 -34.30 7.18 -19.34
CA ASN A 74 -34.95 8.49 -19.43
C ASN A 74 -35.16 8.92 -20.89
N ARG A 75 -34.23 8.58 -21.79
CA ARG A 75 -34.36 8.87 -23.23
C ARG A 75 -35.52 8.10 -23.88
N THR A 76 -35.81 6.88 -23.41
CA THR A 76 -36.93 6.08 -23.93
C THR A 76 -38.29 6.49 -23.37
N ALA A 77 -38.35 7.06 -22.16
CA ALA A 77 -39.59 7.52 -21.54
C ALA A 77 -40.08 8.90 -22.05
N GLY A 78 -39.20 9.66 -22.72
CA GLY A 78 -39.54 10.95 -23.34
C GLY A 78 -40.03 10.87 -24.79
N ARG A 79 -40.38 9.69 -25.29
CA ARG A 79 -41.02 9.44 -26.59
C ARG A 79 -42.42 8.90 -26.37
#